data_AF-A0A817K4H3-F1
#
_entry.id   AF-A0A817K4H3-F1
#
_cell.length_a   1.000
_cell.length_b   1.000
_cell.length_c   1.000
_cell.angle_alpha   90.00
_cell.angle_beta   90.00
_cell.angle_gamma   90.00
#
_symmetry.space_group_name_H-M   'P 1'
#
loop_
_entity.id
_entity.type
_entity.pdbx_description
1 polymer ?
#
loop_
_entity_poly.entity_id
_entity_poly.type
_entity_poly.pdbx_seq_one_letter_code
_entity_poly.pdbx_strand_id
1 'polypeptide(L)'
;MHQVCSSDFVSTKWLAHIYAAADLYISNDFSYTGGPLFQALATFCSLAKKNLNDTLAIFNTTRFISSTMLAEDLFVQRTQSIIDAFKRTTIKSFIQPFNVVRDITHSNYLMSGLLTNTLIFVNDFLMAIIGIKYYNNESCNCFLTSTCLAPLTRRSMNGSRIFTIPGLYIGCYLVEAMRSSSLECFYNQTCLEQVEFMLESPLSFNATVLDPSRSQFHINSSIDALLSNAMIERWYQNVSWSNYYKQCNPNVCTFTFTNKYNILYIITTLIGLVGGLFQVLKLIVPHAVRFIRHRIFRAIPPSVTSPNNMSEGIDPYNVYK
;
A
#
# COMPACT_ATOMS: atom_id res chain seq x y z
N MET A 1 -6.32 -15.71 2.87
CA MET A 1 -7.52 -15.61 2.02
C MET A 1 -8.74 -15.50 2.92
N HIS A 2 -9.76 -14.77 2.48
CA HIS A 2 -11.05 -14.64 3.17
C HIS A 2 -11.69 -16.02 3.34
N GLN A 3 -12.27 -16.26 4.52
CA GLN A 3 -12.80 -17.57 4.90
C GLN A 3 -13.85 -18.12 3.92
N VAL A 4 -14.61 -17.23 3.27
CA VAL A 4 -15.61 -17.63 2.26
C VAL A 4 -14.99 -18.45 1.12
N CYS A 5 -13.74 -18.19 0.77
CA CYS A 5 -13.02 -18.90 -0.29
C CYS A 5 -12.65 -20.35 0.05
N SER A 6 -12.86 -20.76 1.30
CA SER A 6 -12.71 -22.12 1.80
C SER A 6 -13.99 -22.65 2.45
N SER A 7 -15.10 -21.93 2.33
CA SER A 7 -16.39 -22.28 2.92
C SER A 7 -17.22 -23.16 1.98
N ASP A 8 -18.32 -23.71 2.50
CA ASP A 8 -19.25 -24.50 1.71
C ASP A 8 -19.94 -23.66 0.62
N PHE A 9 -20.04 -22.33 0.78
CA PHE A 9 -20.73 -21.42 -0.15
C PHE A 9 -20.03 -21.19 -1.49
N VAL A 10 -18.80 -21.68 -1.66
CA VAL A 10 -18.10 -21.69 -2.96
C VAL A 10 -17.93 -23.11 -3.50
N SER A 11 -18.57 -24.09 -2.86
CA SER A 11 -18.50 -25.50 -3.26
C SER A 11 -19.48 -25.83 -4.38
N THR A 12 -19.17 -26.88 -5.14
CA THR A 12 -20.09 -27.43 -6.14
C THR A 12 -21.39 -27.95 -5.53
N LYS A 13 -21.37 -28.40 -4.27
CA LYS A 13 -22.56 -28.86 -3.54
C LYS A 13 -23.55 -27.73 -3.30
N TRP A 14 -23.06 -26.56 -2.86
CA TRP A 14 -23.91 -25.38 -2.67
C TRP A 14 -24.54 -24.92 -3.99
N LEU A 15 -23.74 -24.87 -5.05
CA LEU A 15 -24.23 -24.49 -6.36
C LEU A 15 -25.29 -25.46 -6.87
N ALA A 16 -25.06 -26.78 -6.75
CA ALA A 16 -26.02 -27.80 -7.11
C ALA A 16 -27.31 -27.68 -6.29
N HIS A 17 -27.20 -27.40 -4.99
CA HIS A 17 -28.35 -27.17 -4.10
C HIS A 17 -29.21 -25.99 -4.59
N ILE A 18 -28.61 -24.84 -4.92
CA ILE A 18 -29.36 -23.69 -5.45
C ILE A 18 -29.99 -24.03 -6.82
N TYR A 19 -29.21 -24.60 -7.75
CA TYR A 19 -29.70 -24.88 -9.10
C TYR A 19 -30.84 -25.90 -9.11
N ALA A 20 -30.84 -26.87 -8.18
CA ALA A 20 -31.91 -27.84 -8.06
C ALA A 20 -33.25 -27.23 -7.57
N ALA A 21 -33.22 -26.02 -7.00
CA ALA A 21 -34.40 -25.28 -6.57
C ALA A 21 -35.00 -24.35 -7.66
N ALA A 22 -34.39 -24.32 -8.86
CA ALA A 22 -34.85 -23.43 -9.93
C ALA A 22 -36.02 -24.06 -10.71
N ASP A 23 -37.22 -23.48 -10.55
CA ASP A 23 -38.43 -23.94 -11.25
C ASP A 23 -38.69 -23.19 -12.57
N LEU A 24 -39.00 -21.89 -12.46
CA LEU A 24 -39.35 -21.01 -13.57
C LEU A 24 -38.31 -19.90 -13.72
N TYR A 25 -38.08 -19.48 -14.96
CA TYR A 25 -37.21 -18.34 -15.22
C TYR A 25 -37.85 -17.06 -14.68
N ILE A 26 -37.31 -16.58 -13.56
CA ILE A 26 -37.60 -15.28 -12.99
C ILE A 26 -36.26 -14.61 -12.71
N SER A 27 -35.92 -13.63 -13.53
CA SER A 27 -34.59 -13.00 -13.54
C SER A 27 -34.07 -12.50 -12.19
N ASN A 28 -34.95 -12.18 -11.24
CA ASN A 28 -34.64 -11.68 -9.89
C ASN A 28 -35.09 -12.64 -8.78
N ASP A 29 -35.22 -13.93 -9.10
CA ASP A 29 -35.42 -15.01 -8.16
C ASP A 29 -34.07 -15.62 -7.75
N PHE A 30 -33.87 -15.82 -6.46
CA PHE A 30 -32.62 -16.36 -5.92
C PHE A 30 -32.31 -17.78 -6.42
N SER A 31 -33.31 -18.62 -6.64
CA SER A 31 -33.08 -19.98 -7.17
C SER A 31 -32.42 -19.95 -8.56
N TYR A 32 -32.69 -18.92 -9.36
CA TYR A 32 -32.11 -18.75 -10.69
C TYR A 32 -30.81 -17.92 -10.67
N THR A 33 -30.79 -16.80 -9.94
CA THR A 33 -29.67 -15.83 -9.95
C THR A 33 -28.60 -16.15 -8.89
N GLY A 34 -28.97 -16.84 -7.81
CA GLY A 34 -28.08 -17.17 -6.70
C GLY A 34 -26.94 -18.09 -7.12
N GLY A 35 -27.22 -19.12 -7.92
CA GLY A 35 -26.18 -20.03 -8.44
C GLY A 35 -25.08 -19.28 -9.20
N PRO A 36 -25.41 -18.46 -10.22
CA PRO A 36 -24.44 -17.62 -10.91
C PRO A 36 -23.69 -16.65 -10.00
N LEU A 37 -24.37 -16.06 -9.00
CA LEU A 37 -23.78 -15.17 -8.00
C LEU A 37 -22.67 -15.88 -7.21
N PHE A 38 -22.96 -17.05 -6.64
CA PHE A 38 -21.98 -17.85 -5.90
C PHE A 38 -20.91 -18.48 -6.79
N GLN A 39 -21.22 -18.79 -8.05
CA GLN A 39 -20.24 -19.22 -9.04
C GLN A 39 -19.24 -18.09 -9.33
N ALA A 40 -19.70 -16.84 -9.44
CA ALA A 40 -18.83 -15.68 -9.58
C ALA A 40 -17.95 -15.49 -8.34
N LEU A 41 -18.51 -15.66 -7.13
CA LEU A 41 -17.76 -15.62 -5.88
C LEU A 41 -16.63 -16.66 -5.83
N ALA A 42 -16.94 -17.92 -6.16
CA ALA A 42 -15.97 -19.00 -6.25
C ALA A 42 -14.85 -18.67 -7.26
N THR A 43 -15.23 -18.08 -8.39
CA THR A 43 -14.30 -17.65 -9.44
C THR A 43 -13.37 -16.55 -8.92
N PHE A 44 -13.89 -15.54 -8.22
CA PHE A 44 -13.07 -14.48 -7.62
C PHE A 44 -12.08 -15.05 -6.60
N CYS A 45 -12.51 -16.00 -5.77
CA CYS A 45 -11.63 -16.69 -4.82
C CYS A 45 -10.49 -17.44 -5.51
N SER A 46 -10.79 -18.16 -6.58
CA SER A 46 -9.79 -18.88 -7.38
C SER A 46 -8.79 -17.92 -8.05
N LEU A 47 -9.28 -16.86 -8.68
CA LEU A 47 -8.45 -15.86 -9.35
C LEU A 47 -7.59 -15.07 -8.37
N ALA A 48 -8.11 -14.71 -7.20
CA ALA A 48 -7.36 -14.04 -6.13
C ALA A 48 -6.21 -14.93 -5.63
N LYS A 49 -6.49 -16.21 -5.38
CA LYS A 49 -5.47 -17.18 -4.96
C LYS A 49 -4.39 -17.35 -6.04
N LYS A 50 -4.79 -17.48 -7.30
CA LYS A 50 -3.85 -17.60 -8.43
C LYS A 50 -2.96 -16.36 -8.53
N ASN A 51 -3.56 -15.17 -8.55
CA ASN A 51 -2.83 -13.90 -8.62
C ASN A 51 -1.86 -13.72 -7.43
N LEU A 52 -2.27 -14.12 -6.23
CA LEU A 52 -1.39 -14.09 -5.05
C LEU A 52 -0.18 -15.03 -5.24
N ASN A 53 -0.40 -16.26 -5.70
CA ASN A 53 0.68 -17.20 -5.95
C ASN A 53 1.64 -16.71 -7.05
N ASP A 54 1.11 -16.17 -8.15
CA ASP A 54 1.90 -15.66 -9.27
C ASP A 54 2.75 -14.46 -8.83
N THR A 55 2.15 -13.51 -8.11
CA THR A 55 2.87 -12.33 -7.60
C THR A 55 3.88 -12.71 -6.52
N LEU A 56 3.58 -13.69 -5.67
CA LEU A 56 4.52 -14.21 -4.67
C LEU A 56 5.72 -14.90 -5.33
N ALA A 57 5.50 -15.65 -6.41
CA ALA A 57 6.59 -16.27 -7.17
C ALA A 57 7.54 -15.20 -7.74
N ILE A 58 7.01 -14.11 -8.30
CA ILE A 58 7.80 -12.96 -8.78
C ILE A 58 8.51 -12.26 -7.61
N PHE A 59 7.82 -12.07 -6.49
CA PHE A 59 8.42 -11.45 -5.31
C PHE A 59 9.61 -12.26 -4.78
N ASN A 60 9.51 -13.58 -4.75
CA ASN A 60 10.57 -14.47 -4.27
C ASN A 60 11.82 -14.48 -5.17
N THR A 61 11.73 -14.04 -6.42
CA THR A 61 12.91 -13.83 -7.27
C THR A 61 13.57 -12.47 -7.05
N THR A 62 12.89 -11.53 -6.38
CA THR A 62 13.41 -10.20 -6.08
C THR A 62 14.49 -10.29 -5.00
N ARG A 63 15.72 -9.88 -5.33
CA ARG A 63 16.84 -9.86 -4.39
C ARG A 63 16.98 -8.47 -3.76
N PHE A 64 17.15 -8.43 -2.44
CA PHE A 64 17.56 -7.22 -1.74
C PHE A 64 19.08 -7.06 -1.84
N ILE A 65 19.54 -6.06 -2.60
CA ILE A 65 20.96 -5.81 -2.84
C ILE A 65 21.30 -4.41 -2.33
N SER A 66 22.37 -4.30 -1.55
CA SER A 66 22.94 -3.03 -1.09
C SER A 66 24.46 -3.07 -1.25
N SER A 67 25.05 -1.97 -1.72
CA SER A 67 26.50 -1.84 -1.86
C SER A 67 27.22 -1.66 -0.51
N THR A 68 26.51 -1.16 0.49
CA THR A 68 27.00 -0.96 1.85
C THR A 68 26.06 -1.59 2.85
N MET A 69 26.58 -1.94 4.03
CA MET A 69 25.76 -2.36 5.16
C MET A 69 24.81 -1.23 5.56
N LEU A 70 23.52 -1.51 5.62
CA LEU A 70 22.51 -0.55 6.04
C LEU A 70 22.33 -0.60 7.55
N ALA A 71 22.15 0.58 8.16
CA ALA A 71 21.62 0.70 9.50
C ALA A 71 20.22 0.08 9.60
N GLU A 72 19.83 -0.34 10.80
CA GLU A 72 18.58 -1.10 11.01
C GLU A 72 17.33 -0.33 10.59
N ASP A 73 17.26 0.95 10.92
CA ASP A 73 16.18 1.86 10.52
C ASP A 73 16.05 1.94 8.99
N LEU A 74 17.17 2.14 8.29
CA LEU A 74 17.20 2.25 6.84
C LEU A 74 16.89 0.92 6.15
N PHE A 75 17.32 -0.20 6.73
CA PHE A 75 16.95 -1.54 6.27
C PHE A 75 15.44 -1.76 6.40
N VAL A 76 14.87 -1.53 7.59
CA VAL A 76 13.43 -1.69 7.83
C VAL A 76 12.62 -0.82 6.88
N GLN A 77 13.02 0.45 6.70
CA GLN A 77 12.35 1.36 5.77
C GLN A 77 12.35 0.84 4.33
N ARG A 78 13.51 0.39 3.84
CA ARG A 78 13.63 -0.13 2.46
C ARG A 78 12.86 -1.43 2.27
N THR A 79 12.96 -2.36 3.22
CA THR A 79 12.23 -3.63 3.16
C THR A 79 10.72 -3.40 3.22
N GLN A 80 10.26 -2.49 4.07
CA GLN A 80 8.84 -2.12 4.15
C GLN A 80 8.34 -1.54 2.81
N SER A 81 9.11 -0.64 2.19
CA SER A 81 8.75 -0.10 0.88
C SER A 81 8.62 -1.17 -0.20
N ILE A 82 9.49 -2.18 -0.19
CA ILE A 82 9.45 -3.32 -1.12
C ILE A 82 8.20 -4.17 -0.86
N ILE A 83 7.91 -4.46 0.40
CA ILE A 83 6.72 -5.23 0.80
C ILE A 83 5.43 -4.48 0.45
N ASP A 84 5.38 -3.16 0.66
CA ASP A 84 4.21 -2.35 0.33
C ASP A 84 4.01 -2.23 -1.19
N ALA A 85 5.10 -2.16 -1.95
CA ALA A 85 5.04 -2.25 -3.41
C ALA A 85 4.49 -3.60 -3.87
N PHE A 86 4.92 -4.70 -3.24
CA PHE A 86 4.39 -6.04 -3.49
C PHE A 86 2.89 -6.11 -3.20
N LYS A 87 2.44 -5.76 -1.99
CA LYS A 87 1.02 -5.76 -1.62
C LYS A 87 0.17 -4.96 -2.61
N ARG A 88 0.61 -3.75 -2.94
CA ARG A 88 -0.08 -2.85 -3.87
C ARG A 88 -0.16 -3.45 -5.26
N THR A 89 0.93 -4.05 -5.73
CA THR A 89 0.98 -4.70 -7.04
C THR A 89 0.05 -5.90 -7.08
N THR A 90 0.05 -6.75 -6.06
CA THR A 90 -0.85 -7.92 -5.94
C THR A 90 -2.31 -7.50 -5.97
N ILE A 91 -2.69 -6.47 -5.20
CA ILE A 91 -4.08 -5.98 -5.20
C ILE A 91 -4.46 -5.39 -6.56
N LYS A 92 -3.58 -4.55 -7.13
CA LYS A 92 -3.83 -3.89 -8.41
C LYS A 92 -3.95 -4.89 -9.57
N SER A 93 -3.07 -5.88 -9.64
CA SER A 93 -3.09 -6.90 -10.69
C SER A 93 -4.33 -7.80 -10.61
N PHE A 94 -4.88 -7.98 -9.41
CA PHE A 94 -6.15 -8.68 -9.22
C PHE A 94 -7.34 -7.84 -9.67
N ILE A 95 -7.50 -6.61 -9.17
CA ILE A 95 -8.75 -5.85 -9.34
C ILE A 95 -8.89 -5.23 -10.74
N GLN A 96 -7.77 -4.85 -11.36
CA GLN A 96 -7.80 -4.04 -12.58
C GLN A 96 -8.42 -4.75 -13.79
N PRO A 97 -8.15 -6.04 -14.06
CA PRO A 97 -8.85 -6.78 -15.12
C PRO A 97 -10.38 -6.78 -14.96
N PHE A 98 -10.89 -6.87 -13.72
CA PHE A 98 -12.34 -6.87 -13.48
C PHE A 98 -12.98 -5.52 -13.80
N ASN A 99 -12.32 -4.41 -13.46
CA ASN A 99 -12.79 -3.08 -13.81
C ASN A 99 -12.86 -2.91 -15.33
N VAL A 100 -11.84 -3.38 -16.05
CA VAL A 100 -11.84 -3.35 -17.53
C VAL A 100 -12.99 -4.17 -18.11
N VAL A 101 -13.21 -5.40 -17.62
CA VAL A 101 -14.32 -6.25 -18.08
C VAL A 101 -15.67 -5.57 -17.82
N ARG A 102 -15.87 -4.99 -16.64
CA ARG A 102 -17.07 -4.23 -16.30
C ARG A 102 -17.32 -3.08 -17.28
N ASP A 103 -16.31 -2.25 -17.51
CA ASP A 103 -16.42 -1.06 -18.35
C ASP A 103 -16.72 -1.44 -19.81
N ILE A 104 -16.06 -2.49 -20.32
CA ILE A 104 -16.33 -3.02 -21.67
C ILE A 104 -17.75 -3.59 -21.75
N THR A 105 -18.19 -4.35 -20.73
CA THR A 105 -19.50 -5.01 -20.75
C THR A 105 -20.64 -4.00 -20.82
N HIS A 106 -20.60 -2.96 -19.99
CA HIS A 106 -21.62 -1.92 -19.99
C HIS A 106 -21.51 -1.00 -21.22
N SER A 107 -20.31 -0.53 -21.57
CA SER A 107 -20.13 0.43 -22.67
C SER A 107 -20.50 -0.14 -24.04
N ASN A 108 -20.43 -1.46 -24.20
CA ASN A 108 -20.85 -2.16 -25.42
C ASN A 108 -22.28 -2.72 -25.32
N TYR A 109 -23.03 -2.41 -24.26
CA TYR A 109 -24.39 -2.91 -24.04
C TYR A 109 -24.52 -4.42 -24.20
N LEU A 110 -23.52 -5.17 -23.72
CA LEU A 110 -23.55 -6.62 -23.83
C LEU A 110 -24.77 -7.16 -23.08
N MET A 111 -25.55 -8.02 -23.73
CA MET A 111 -26.70 -8.65 -23.10
C MET A 111 -26.23 -9.64 -22.03
N SER A 112 -26.75 -9.51 -20.81
CA SER A 112 -26.51 -10.46 -19.73
C SER A 112 -27.17 -11.80 -20.08
N GLY A 113 -26.44 -12.90 -19.93
CA GLY A 113 -27.00 -14.24 -20.10
C GLY A 113 -28.14 -14.56 -19.11
N LEU A 114 -28.23 -13.80 -18.02
CA LEU A 114 -29.32 -13.90 -17.04
C LEU A 114 -30.52 -12.98 -17.37
N LEU A 115 -30.46 -12.25 -18.49
CA LEU A 115 -31.39 -11.17 -18.89
C LEU A 115 -31.70 -10.20 -17.74
N THR A 116 -30.63 -9.81 -17.05
CA THR A 116 -30.68 -8.88 -15.91
C THR A 116 -30.55 -7.42 -16.33
N ASN A 117 -30.15 -7.14 -17.57
CA ASN A 117 -30.12 -5.80 -18.17
C ASN A 117 -31.09 -5.63 -19.34
N THR A 118 -31.65 -6.71 -19.87
CA THR A 118 -32.58 -6.71 -21.01
C THR A 118 -33.88 -7.44 -20.66
N LEU A 119 -34.92 -7.14 -21.42
CA LEU A 119 -36.20 -7.85 -21.41
C LEU A 119 -36.41 -8.38 -22.83
N ILE A 120 -36.90 -9.61 -22.94
CA ILE A 120 -37.23 -10.20 -24.25
C ILE A 120 -38.74 -10.40 -24.28
N PHE A 121 -39.39 -9.77 -25.24
CA PHE A 121 -40.81 -9.91 -25.51
C PHE A 121 -41.01 -10.51 -26.88
N VAL A 122 -42.05 -11.32 -27.04
CA VAL A 122 -42.48 -11.79 -28.36
C VAL A 122 -43.74 -11.02 -28.71
N ASN A 123 -43.74 -10.32 -29.84
CA ASN A 123 -44.93 -9.62 -30.31
C ASN A 123 -45.91 -10.58 -31.00
N ASP A 124 -47.08 -10.07 -31.39
CA ASP A 124 -48.12 -10.85 -32.08
C ASP A 124 -47.67 -11.45 -33.43
N PHE A 125 -46.58 -10.93 -34.00
CA PHE A 125 -45.96 -11.43 -35.24
C PHE A 125 -44.84 -12.46 -34.99
N LEU A 126 -44.72 -13.00 -33.78
CA LEU A 126 -43.66 -13.93 -33.38
C LEU A 126 -42.24 -13.34 -33.50
N MET A 127 -42.11 -12.01 -33.46
CA MET A 127 -40.82 -11.32 -33.49
C MET A 127 -40.35 -11.03 -32.06
N ALA A 128 -39.09 -11.36 -31.79
CA ALA A 128 -38.45 -11.03 -30.52
C ALA A 128 -38.06 -9.54 -30.49
N ILE A 129 -38.60 -8.81 -29.52
CA ILE A 129 -38.26 -7.42 -29.22
C ILE A 129 -37.40 -7.42 -27.95
N ILE A 130 -36.24 -6.76 -28.05
CA ILE A 130 -35.33 -6.59 -26.92
C ILE A 130 -35.61 -5.21 -26.30
N GLY A 131 -36.16 -5.24 -25.08
CA GLY A 131 -36.34 -4.07 -24.24
C GLY A 131 -35.18 -3.88 -23.27
N ILE A 132 -35.06 -2.67 -22.74
CA ILE A 132 -34.11 -2.36 -21.66
C ILE A 132 -34.78 -2.66 -20.32
N LYS A 133 -34.02 -3.23 -19.39
CA LYS A 133 -34.51 -3.47 -18.04
C LYS A 133 -34.31 -2.27 -17.13
N TYR A 134 -35.28 -2.06 -16.26
CA TYR A 134 -35.26 -1.02 -15.25
C TYR A 134 -35.34 -1.61 -13.85
N TYR A 135 -34.75 -0.90 -12.89
CA TYR A 135 -34.80 -1.18 -11.46
C TYR A 135 -35.33 0.06 -10.70
N ASN A 136 -35.63 -0.10 -9.40
CA ASN A 136 -36.10 0.98 -8.52
C ASN A 136 -37.34 1.72 -9.05
N ASN A 137 -38.40 0.96 -9.37
CA ASN A 137 -39.66 1.50 -9.91
C ASN A 137 -39.40 2.38 -11.14
N GLU A 138 -38.67 1.84 -12.12
CA GLU A 138 -38.38 2.49 -13.41
C GLU A 138 -37.45 3.70 -13.36
N SER A 139 -36.95 4.08 -12.18
CA SER A 139 -36.03 5.22 -12.04
C SER A 139 -34.59 4.92 -12.47
N CYS A 140 -34.19 3.63 -12.49
CA CYS A 140 -32.84 3.23 -12.86
C CYS A 140 -32.83 2.38 -14.14
N ASN A 141 -32.20 2.89 -15.19
CA ASN A 141 -32.16 2.31 -16.53
C ASN A 141 -30.79 1.63 -16.79
N CYS A 142 -30.79 0.34 -17.14
CA CYS A 142 -29.57 -0.42 -17.41
C CYS A 142 -28.78 -0.04 -18.67
N PHE A 143 -29.37 0.75 -19.55
CA PHE A 143 -28.69 1.37 -20.69
C PHE A 143 -27.96 2.67 -20.28
N LEU A 144 -28.44 3.38 -19.27
CA LEU A 144 -27.79 4.62 -18.85
C LEU A 144 -26.73 4.39 -17.78
N THR A 145 -26.93 3.38 -16.92
CA THR A 145 -26.01 3.08 -15.82
C THR A 145 -25.93 1.58 -15.54
N SER A 146 -24.72 1.10 -15.23
CA SER A 146 -24.46 -0.28 -14.83
C SER A 146 -24.81 -0.56 -13.38
N THR A 147 -24.93 0.48 -12.55
CA THR A 147 -25.04 0.38 -11.09
C THR A 147 -26.48 0.28 -10.58
N CYS A 148 -27.45 0.02 -11.46
CA CYS A 148 -28.80 -0.26 -11.00
C CYS A 148 -28.85 -1.54 -10.19
N LEU A 149 -29.45 -1.46 -9.01
CA LEU A 149 -29.55 -2.56 -8.05
C LEU A 149 -30.97 -2.67 -7.52
N ALA A 150 -31.35 -3.88 -7.15
CA ALA A 150 -32.49 -4.18 -6.30
C ALA A 150 -32.16 -5.35 -5.37
N PRO A 151 -32.82 -5.47 -4.20
CA PRO A 151 -32.62 -6.62 -3.33
C PRO A 151 -32.94 -7.93 -4.06
N LEU A 152 -32.09 -8.94 -3.85
CA LEU A 152 -32.32 -10.28 -4.38
C LEU A 152 -33.31 -11.02 -3.48
N THR A 153 -34.32 -11.62 -4.08
CA THR A 153 -35.43 -12.23 -3.35
C THR A 153 -35.72 -13.63 -3.87
N ARG A 154 -36.17 -14.53 -3.01
CA ARG A 154 -36.89 -15.73 -3.43
C ARG A 154 -38.30 -15.34 -3.90
N ARG A 155 -38.74 -15.86 -5.05
CA ARG A 155 -40.07 -15.58 -5.62
C ARG A 155 -40.94 -16.82 -5.77
N SER A 156 -42.24 -16.64 -5.63
CA SER A 156 -43.23 -17.67 -5.97
C SER A 156 -43.31 -17.85 -7.50
N MET A 157 -43.89 -18.95 -7.96
CA MET A 157 -44.20 -19.19 -9.38
C MET A 157 -45.02 -18.04 -10.00
N ASN A 158 -45.84 -17.36 -9.19
CA ASN A 158 -46.63 -16.20 -9.63
C ASN A 158 -45.83 -14.87 -9.62
N GLY A 159 -44.51 -14.90 -9.39
CA GLY A 159 -43.62 -13.72 -9.35
C GLY A 159 -43.69 -12.89 -8.06
N SER A 160 -44.55 -13.28 -7.11
CA SER A 160 -44.68 -12.63 -5.80
C SER A 160 -43.44 -12.82 -4.95
N ARG A 161 -43.04 -11.80 -4.18
CA ARG A 161 -41.86 -11.85 -3.29
C ARG A 161 -42.20 -12.71 -2.07
N ILE A 162 -41.38 -13.74 -1.80
CA ILE A 162 -41.52 -14.62 -0.62
C ILE A 162 -40.59 -14.14 0.48
N PHE A 163 -39.30 -14.02 0.15
CA PHE A 163 -38.25 -13.70 1.10
C PHE A 163 -37.18 -12.83 0.43
N THR A 164 -36.69 -11.81 1.13
CA THR A 164 -35.55 -11.00 0.66
C THR A 164 -34.31 -11.47 1.38
N ILE A 165 -33.27 -11.81 0.63
CA ILE A 165 -32.05 -12.36 1.22
C ILE A 165 -31.19 -11.18 1.69
N PRO A 166 -30.97 -11.04 3.01
CA PRO A 166 -30.18 -9.95 3.55
C PRO A 166 -28.79 -9.88 2.90
N GLY A 167 -28.39 -8.68 2.52
CA GLY A 167 -27.09 -8.41 1.92
C GLY A 167 -26.95 -8.77 0.45
N LEU A 168 -27.86 -9.53 -0.16
CA LEU A 168 -27.73 -9.90 -1.58
C LEU A 168 -28.52 -8.96 -2.49
N TYR A 169 -27.89 -8.58 -3.60
CA TYR A 169 -28.49 -7.75 -4.63
C TYR A 169 -28.49 -8.44 -5.98
N ILE A 170 -29.38 -7.96 -6.83
CA ILE A 170 -29.36 -8.14 -8.27
C ILE A 170 -29.22 -6.77 -8.93
N GLY A 171 -28.64 -6.73 -10.13
CA GLY A 171 -28.51 -5.51 -10.90
C GLY A 171 -28.39 -5.79 -12.39
N CYS A 172 -28.12 -4.76 -13.18
CA CYS A 172 -27.97 -4.89 -14.64
C CYS A 172 -27.00 -6.00 -15.02
N TYR A 173 -25.85 -6.03 -14.34
CA TYR A 173 -24.80 -7.03 -14.55
C TYR A 173 -24.51 -7.77 -13.25
N LEU A 174 -24.19 -9.06 -13.39
CA LEU A 174 -23.83 -9.91 -12.26
C LEU A 174 -22.63 -9.37 -11.47
N VAL A 175 -21.67 -8.75 -12.14
CA VAL A 175 -20.48 -8.15 -11.50
C VAL A 175 -20.87 -7.01 -10.55
N GLU A 176 -21.78 -6.14 -10.96
CA GLU A 176 -22.23 -5.01 -10.12
C GLU A 176 -23.10 -5.49 -8.96
N ALA A 177 -23.98 -6.46 -9.22
CA ALA A 177 -24.77 -7.14 -8.20
C ALA A 177 -23.87 -7.79 -7.14
N MET A 178 -22.86 -8.54 -7.58
CA MET A 178 -21.86 -9.19 -6.72
C MET A 178 -21.13 -8.18 -5.85
N ARG A 179 -20.52 -7.16 -6.46
CA ARG A 179 -19.72 -6.16 -5.75
C ARG A 179 -20.52 -5.44 -4.67
N SER A 180 -21.77 -5.12 -4.96
CA SER A 180 -22.65 -4.40 -4.05
C SER A 180 -23.26 -5.28 -2.96
N SER A 181 -23.24 -6.60 -3.14
CA SER A 181 -23.71 -7.55 -2.15
C SER A 181 -22.75 -7.70 -0.98
N SER A 182 -23.28 -8.07 0.19
CA SER A 182 -22.53 -8.51 1.37
C SER A 182 -22.80 -9.98 1.65
N LEU A 183 -22.03 -10.58 2.57
CA LEU A 183 -22.22 -11.96 3.00
C LEU A 183 -22.98 -12.06 4.33
N GLU A 184 -23.70 -11.01 4.73
CA GLU A 184 -24.24 -10.87 6.09
C GLU A 184 -25.18 -12.02 6.50
N CYS A 185 -26.02 -12.50 5.58
CA CYS A 185 -26.90 -13.64 5.84
C CYS A 185 -26.11 -14.93 6.14
N PHE A 186 -24.95 -15.09 5.52
CA PHE A 186 -24.12 -16.30 5.61
C PHE A 186 -23.25 -16.33 6.88
N TYR A 187 -23.28 -15.27 7.69
CA TYR A 187 -22.75 -15.24 9.06
C TYR A 187 -23.82 -15.56 10.12
N ASN A 188 -25.10 -15.65 9.73
CA ASN A 188 -26.23 -15.81 10.65
C ASN A 188 -26.97 -17.13 10.40
N GLN A 189 -26.94 -18.02 11.39
CA GLN A 189 -27.53 -19.35 11.29
C GLN A 189 -29.02 -19.31 10.97
N THR A 190 -29.78 -18.45 11.64
CA THR A 190 -31.23 -18.30 11.40
C THR A 190 -31.51 -17.78 9.99
N CYS A 191 -30.67 -16.89 9.47
CA CYS A 191 -30.84 -16.40 8.10
C CYS A 191 -30.55 -17.50 7.07
N LEU A 192 -29.48 -18.27 7.27
CA LEU A 192 -29.13 -19.39 6.41
C LEU A 192 -30.23 -20.46 6.40
N GLU A 193 -30.75 -20.84 7.56
CA GLU A 193 -31.88 -21.78 7.70
C GLU A 193 -33.13 -21.27 6.98
N GLN A 194 -33.42 -19.97 7.04
CA GLN A 194 -34.52 -19.36 6.28
C GLN A 194 -34.28 -19.44 4.77
N VAL A 195 -33.05 -19.20 4.30
CA VAL A 195 -32.71 -19.33 2.87
C VAL A 195 -32.90 -20.77 2.42
N GLU A 196 -32.39 -21.75 3.18
CA GLU A 196 -32.53 -23.18 2.87
C GLU A 196 -34.01 -23.60 2.85
N PHE A 197 -34.80 -23.17 3.83
CA PHE A 197 -36.23 -23.44 3.89
C PHE A 197 -36.98 -22.85 2.69
N MET A 198 -36.72 -21.60 2.34
CA MET A 198 -37.42 -20.89 1.25
C MET A 198 -36.98 -21.31 -0.15
N LEU A 199 -35.77 -21.84 -0.28
CA LEU A 199 -35.30 -22.42 -1.55
C LEU A 199 -36.10 -23.66 -1.93
N GLU A 200 -36.52 -24.48 -0.95
CA GLU A 200 -37.23 -25.75 -1.18
C GLU A 200 -36.45 -26.70 -2.12
N SER A 201 -35.11 -26.67 -2.05
CA SER A 201 -34.27 -27.52 -2.89
C SER A 201 -34.50 -29.01 -2.57
N PRO A 202 -34.62 -29.88 -3.59
CA PRO A 202 -34.74 -31.32 -3.38
C PRO A 202 -33.43 -31.95 -2.90
N LEU A 203 -32.31 -31.23 -2.99
CA LEU A 203 -31.00 -31.69 -2.52
C LEU A 203 -30.77 -31.15 -1.11
N SER A 204 -30.50 -32.02 -0.13
CA SER A 204 -30.10 -31.56 1.19
C SER A 204 -28.71 -30.92 1.13
N PHE A 205 -28.57 -29.75 1.74
CA PHE A 205 -27.29 -29.10 1.97
C PHE A 205 -27.19 -28.74 3.44
N ASN A 206 -26.03 -28.97 4.04
CA ASN A 206 -25.76 -28.62 5.43
C ASN A 206 -24.52 -27.74 5.41
N ALA A 207 -24.73 -26.43 5.33
CA ALA A 207 -23.64 -25.47 5.36
C ALA A 207 -23.31 -25.07 6.79
N THR A 208 -22.02 -24.85 7.04
CA THR A 208 -21.60 -24.14 8.23
C THR A 208 -21.57 -22.64 7.94
N VAL A 209 -22.18 -21.83 8.81
CA VAL A 209 -22.08 -20.36 8.73
C VAL A 209 -20.63 -19.88 8.84
N LEU A 210 -20.35 -18.72 8.26
CA LEU A 210 -19.07 -18.06 8.38
C LEU A 210 -18.84 -17.56 9.81
N ASP A 211 -17.59 -17.52 10.25
CA ASP A 211 -17.22 -17.10 11.60
C ASP A 211 -16.69 -15.65 11.61
N PRO A 212 -17.41 -14.69 12.20
CA PRO A 212 -17.00 -13.29 12.17
C PRO A 212 -15.63 -13.04 12.85
N SER A 213 -15.19 -13.90 13.78
CA SER A 213 -13.90 -13.76 14.45
C SER A 213 -12.69 -14.01 13.54
N ARG A 214 -12.91 -14.70 12.42
CA ARG A 214 -11.87 -15.05 11.44
C ARG A 214 -11.66 -13.99 10.36
N SER A 215 -12.52 -12.98 10.30
CA SER A 215 -12.45 -11.92 9.30
C SER A 215 -11.97 -10.60 9.90
N GLN A 216 -11.17 -9.85 9.14
CA GLN A 216 -10.89 -8.45 9.44
C GLN A 216 -12.01 -7.50 8.98
N PHE A 217 -12.92 -7.99 8.14
CA PHE A 217 -14.01 -7.22 7.57
C PHE A 217 -15.26 -7.29 8.46
N HIS A 218 -16.03 -6.20 8.50
CA HIS A 218 -17.33 -6.22 9.15
C HIS A 218 -18.30 -7.15 8.40
N ILE A 219 -19.26 -7.75 9.12
CA ILE A 219 -20.25 -8.69 8.58
C ILE A 219 -21.06 -8.08 7.41
N ASN A 220 -21.35 -6.78 7.49
CA ASN A 220 -22.06 -6.01 6.46
C ASN A 220 -21.15 -5.41 5.38
N SER A 221 -19.85 -5.73 5.38
CA SER A 221 -18.94 -5.26 4.34
C SER A 221 -19.36 -5.83 2.99
N SER A 222 -19.33 -4.98 1.97
CA SER A 222 -19.61 -5.42 0.61
C SER A 222 -18.51 -6.35 0.10
N ILE A 223 -18.85 -7.23 -0.82
CA ILE A 223 -17.89 -8.08 -1.52
C ILE A 223 -16.89 -7.21 -2.29
N ASP A 224 -17.27 -6.01 -2.73
CA ASP A 224 -16.33 -5.03 -3.29
C ASP A 224 -15.19 -4.66 -2.32
N ALA A 225 -15.47 -4.52 -1.02
CA ALA A 225 -14.44 -4.25 -0.02
C ALA A 225 -13.46 -5.43 0.12
N LEU A 226 -13.97 -6.66 -0.01
CA LEU A 226 -13.14 -7.87 -0.02
C LEU A 226 -12.31 -7.94 -1.30
N LEU A 227 -12.91 -7.70 -2.47
CA LEU A 227 -12.24 -7.70 -3.77
C LEU A 227 -11.16 -6.61 -3.86
N SER A 228 -11.42 -5.43 -3.31
CA SER A 228 -10.48 -4.31 -3.22
C SER A 228 -9.25 -4.63 -2.36
N ASN A 229 -9.31 -5.70 -1.56
CA ASN A 229 -8.19 -6.25 -0.80
C ASN A 229 -7.73 -7.62 -1.33
N ALA A 230 -8.08 -7.95 -2.59
CA ALA A 230 -7.78 -9.22 -3.23
C ALA A 230 -8.24 -10.46 -2.43
N MET A 231 -9.34 -10.34 -1.70
CA MET A 231 -9.86 -11.38 -0.80
C MET A 231 -8.84 -11.80 0.28
N ILE A 232 -7.94 -10.91 0.71
CA ILE A 232 -6.91 -11.20 1.71
C ILE A 232 -7.36 -10.70 3.09
N GLU A 233 -7.27 -11.58 4.09
CA GLU A 233 -7.57 -11.27 5.50
C GLU A 233 -6.41 -10.60 6.21
N ARG A 234 -5.20 -11.13 6.06
CA ARG A 234 -4.00 -10.63 6.74
C ARG A 234 -2.77 -10.92 5.92
N TRP A 235 -1.80 -10.02 6.00
CA TRP A 235 -0.46 -10.19 5.46
C TRP A 235 0.48 -10.60 6.57
N TYR A 236 1.11 -11.76 6.46
CA TYR A 236 2.16 -12.18 7.39
C TYR A 236 3.53 -11.82 6.81
N GLN A 237 4.40 -11.24 7.65
CA GLN A 237 5.72 -10.78 7.25
C GLN A 237 6.75 -11.28 8.27
N ASN A 238 7.90 -11.69 7.78
CA ASN A 238 9.02 -12.09 8.62
C ASN A 238 10.29 -11.39 8.13
N VAL A 239 10.61 -10.25 8.72
CA VAL A 239 11.76 -9.41 8.38
C VAL A 239 12.75 -9.46 9.55
N SER A 240 14.03 -9.74 9.27
CA SER A 240 15.07 -9.84 10.29
C SER A 240 16.32 -9.08 9.87
N TRP A 241 16.58 -7.94 10.54
CA TRP A 241 17.81 -7.19 10.34
C TRP A 241 19.04 -7.99 10.76
N SER A 242 18.94 -8.79 11.84
CA SER A 242 20.05 -9.65 12.29
C SER A 242 20.48 -10.65 11.20
N ASN A 243 19.52 -11.26 10.50
CA ASN A 243 19.83 -12.18 9.41
C ASN A 243 20.45 -11.46 8.22
N TYR A 244 19.99 -10.25 7.90
CA TYR A 244 20.60 -9.38 6.88
C TYR A 244 22.03 -8.99 7.24
N TYR A 245 22.26 -8.50 8.46
CA TYR A 245 23.58 -8.11 8.97
C TYR A 245 24.59 -9.25 8.88
N LYS A 246 24.20 -10.46 9.29
CA LYS A 246 25.08 -11.65 9.22
C LYS A 246 25.51 -11.99 7.80
N GLN A 247 24.66 -11.76 6.80
CA GLN A 247 24.98 -12.00 5.39
C GLN A 247 25.80 -10.87 4.76
N CYS A 248 25.59 -9.62 5.20
CA CYS A 248 26.21 -8.43 4.62
C CYS A 248 27.37 -7.87 5.46
N ASN A 249 27.86 -8.60 6.47
CA ASN A 249 28.87 -8.12 7.40
C ASN A 249 30.10 -7.58 6.65
N PRO A 250 30.40 -6.28 6.75
CA PRO A 250 31.51 -5.69 6.01
C PRO A 250 32.84 -6.19 6.57
N ASN A 251 33.79 -6.49 5.68
CA ASN A 251 35.17 -6.81 6.09
C ASN A 251 35.88 -5.60 6.74
N VAL A 252 35.36 -4.39 6.54
CA VAL A 252 35.94 -3.14 7.06
C VAL A 252 34.82 -2.27 7.63
N CYS A 253 34.91 -1.94 8.92
CA CYS A 253 34.03 -0.97 9.56
C CYS A 253 34.57 0.44 9.32
N THR A 254 33.71 1.37 8.90
CA THR A 254 34.04 2.80 8.80
C THR A 254 33.26 3.55 9.86
N PHE A 255 33.96 4.35 10.67
CA PHE A 255 33.37 5.16 11.73
C PHE A 255 33.41 6.62 11.30
N THR A 256 32.27 7.31 11.36
CA THR A 256 32.22 8.76 11.14
C THR A 256 32.28 9.46 12.50
N PHE A 257 33.42 10.08 12.80
CA PHE A 257 33.57 10.92 13.97
C PHE A 257 32.90 12.28 13.71
N THR A 258 31.72 12.50 14.29
CA THR A 258 31.08 13.83 14.33
C THR A 258 31.67 14.64 15.49
N ASN A 259 32.90 15.12 15.32
CA ASN A 259 33.47 16.06 16.28
C ASN A 259 32.70 17.39 16.19
N LYS A 260 31.91 17.70 17.23
CA LYS A 260 31.40 19.05 17.46
C LYS A 260 32.57 19.91 17.93
N TYR A 261 33.36 20.42 16.99
CA TYR A 261 34.40 21.38 17.32
C TYR A 261 33.75 22.63 17.91
N ASN A 262 34.13 22.97 19.14
CA ASN A 262 33.73 24.23 19.75
C ASN A 262 34.25 25.38 18.88
N ILE A 263 33.44 26.42 18.64
CA ILE A 263 33.83 27.59 17.84
C ILE A 263 35.16 28.18 18.33
N LEU A 264 35.41 28.10 19.65
CA LEU A 264 36.66 28.52 20.26
C LEU A 264 37.87 27.76 19.70
N TYR A 265 37.75 26.43 19.50
CA TYR A 265 38.80 25.56 18.97
C TYR A 265 39.14 25.91 17.51
N ILE A 266 38.13 26.21 16.69
CA ILE A 266 38.32 26.61 15.29
C ILE A 266 39.07 27.96 15.23
N ILE A 267 38.66 28.93 16.06
CA ILE A 267 39.27 30.26 16.13
C ILE A 267 40.72 30.16 16.61
N THR A 268 41.00 29.41 17.68
CA THR A 268 42.37 29.26 18.20
C THR A 268 43.29 28.56 17.20
N THR A 269 42.77 27.59 16.44
CA THR A 269 43.54 26.88 15.42
C THR A 269 43.87 27.79 14.25
N LEU A 270 42.92 28.64 13.80
CA LEU A 270 43.14 29.65 12.77
C LEU A 270 44.14 30.74 13.22
N ILE A 271 44.04 31.23 14.46
CA ILE A 271 44.99 32.21 15.02
C ILE A 271 46.40 31.60 15.14
N GLY A 272 46.49 30.32 15.52
CA GLY A 272 47.74 29.56 15.54
C GLY A 272 48.35 29.40 14.14
N LEU A 273 47.53 29.15 13.12
CA LEU A 273 47.95 28.99 11.72
C LEU A 273 48.37 30.31 11.05
N VAL A 274 47.75 31.43 11.40
CA VAL A 274 48.02 32.76 10.83
C VAL A 274 49.24 33.45 11.48
N GLY A 275 50.01 32.72 12.28
CA GLY A 275 51.29 33.22 12.80
C GLY A 275 51.12 34.16 14.01
N GLY A 276 50.17 33.84 14.91
CA GLY A 276 49.96 34.57 16.16
C GLY A 276 51.25 34.79 16.97
N LEU A 277 52.23 33.88 16.88
CA LEU A 277 53.51 34.02 17.56
C LEU A 277 54.33 35.23 17.05
N PHE A 278 54.36 35.48 15.73
CA PHE A 278 55.15 36.59 15.16
C PHE A 278 54.52 37.95 15.49
N GLN A 279 53.19 38.04 15.50
CA GLN A 279 52.47 39.28 15.81
C GLN A 279 52.53 39.60 17.31
N VAL A 280 52.46 38.59 18.18
CA VAL A 280 52.62 38.75 19.62
C VAL A 280 54.07 39.13 19.98
N LEU A 281 55.07 38.52 19.32
CA LEU A 281 56.48 38.92 19.50
C LEU A 281 56.71 40.39 19.10
N LYS A 282 56.12 40.87 18.00
CA LYS A 282 56.20 42.30 17.61
C LYS A 282 55.64 43.26 18.66
N LEU A 283 54.69 42.82 19.49
CA LEU A 283 54.07 43.66 20.53
C LEU A 283 54.84 43.61 21.86
N ILE A 284 55.37 42.43 22.23
CA ILE A 284 56.05 42.22 23.51
C ILE A 284 57.51 42.71 23.45
N VAL A 285 58.21 42.52 22.34
CA VAL A 285 59.64 42.86 22.21
C VAL A 285 59.91 44.36 22.44
N PRO A 286 59.15 45.33 21.89
CA PRO A 286 59.39 46.76 22.15
C PRO A 286 59.21 47.12 23.63
N HIS A 287 58.25 46.52 24.31
CA HIS A 287 58.02 46.75 25.74
C HIS A 287 59.12 46.17 26.62
N ALA A 288 59.57 44.94 26.33
CA ALA A 288 60.70 44.33 27.01
C ALA A 288 61.99 45.14 26.83
N VAL A 289 62.29 45.58 25.60
CA VAL A 289 63.47 46.40 25.29
C VAL A 289 63.38 47.76 25.99
N ARG A 290 62.21 48.41 26.01
CA ARG A 290 62.04 49.70 26.69
C ARG A 290 62.20 49.58 28.21
N PHE A 291 61.75 48.48 28.79
CA PHE A 291 61.89 48.18 30.22
C PHE A 291 63.36 47.92 30.60
N ILE A 292 64.08 47.14 29.78
CA ILE A 292 65.52 46.88 29.94
C ILE A 292 66.32 48.19 29.77
N ARG A 293 66.03 48.99 28.74
CA ARG A 293 66.70 50.28 28.52
C ARG A 293 66.47 51.27 29.66
N HIS A 294 65.28 51.29 30.26
CA HIS A 294 64.99 52.11 31.45
C HIS A 294 65.77 51.67 32.70
N ARG A 295 66.03 50.37 32.85
CA ARG A 295 66.86 49.83 33.94
C ARG A 295 68.34 50.17 33.75
N ILE A 296 68.83 50.13 32.51
CA ILE A 296 70.24 50.41 32.18
C ILE A 296 70.56 51.92 32.25
N PHE A 297 69.66 52.80 31.78
CA PHE A 297 69.89 54.27 31.80
C PHE A 297 69.81 54.89 33.20
N ARG A 298 69.30 54.19 34.22
CA ARG A 298 69.34 54.66 35.61
C ARG A 298 70.64 54.32 36.35
N ALA A 299 71.62 53.69 35.68
CA ALA A 299 72.84 53.18 36.32
C ALA A 299 74.15 53.88 35.89
N ILE A 300 74.13 55.07 35.24
CA ILE A 300 75.36 55.74 34.77
C ILE A 300 75.37 57.24 35.17
N PRO A 301 76.37 57.72 35.96
CA PRO A 301 76.63 59.16 36.21
C PRO A 301 77.59 59.78 35.17
N PRO A 302 77.68 61.12 35.02
CA PRO A 302 78.34 61.77 33.88
C PRO A 302 79.78 62.25 34.13
N SER A 303 80.67 62.03 33.15
CA SER A 303 81.87 62.86 32.85
C SER A 303 82.36 62.51 31.43
N VAL A 304 82.33 63.41 30.44
CA VAL A 304 83.27 64.48 30.03
C VAL A 304 84.51 63.99 29.24
N THR A 305 84.74 64.66 28.10
CA THR A 305 85.93 64.81 27.22
C THR A 305 86.15 63.91 25.97
N SER A 306 86.04 64.59 24.81
CA SER A 306 86.72 64.38 23.51
C SER A 306 88.20 64.87 23.60
N PRO A 307 89.16 64.72 22.64
CA PRO A 307 88.97 64.46 21.20
C PRO A 307 90.07 63.63 20.44
N ASN A 308 89.89 63.53 19.11
CA ASN A 308 90.86 63.25 18.03
C ASN A 308 91.32 61.78 17.83
N ASN A 309 91.54 61.23 16.63
CA ASN A 309 91.41 61.67 15.24
C ASN A 309 91.58 60.44 14.31
N MET A 310 91.11 60.60 13.07
CA MET A 310 91.65 60.08 11.80
C MET A 310 91.08 58.77 11.19
N SER A 311 90.39 59.00 10.05
CA SER A 311 90.39 58.27 8.75
C SER A 311 90.10 56.77 8.75
N GLU A 312 89.30 56.18 7.89
CA GLU A 312 88.67 56.51 6.60
C GLU A 312 87.59 55.40 6.46
N GLY A 313 86.36 55.69 6.05
CA GLY A 313 85.99 55.55 4.65
C GLY A 313 85.60 54.10 4.32
N ILE A 314 84.30 53.85 4.13
CA ILE A 314 83.67 53.10 3.01
C ILE A 314 82.24 52.70 3.43
N ASP A 315 81.29 53.40 2.82
CA ASP A 315 79.88 53.01 2.61
C ASP A 315 79.85 51.87 1.56
N PRO A 316 78.93 50.89 1.65
CA PRO A 316 77.71 51.10 0.88
C PRO A 316 76.43 50.55 1.53
N TYR A 317 75.36 51.34 1.40
CA TYR A 317 74.01 50.94 0.99
C TYR A 317 73.91 49.46 0.52
N ASN A 318 73.15 48.61 1.22
CA ASN A 318 71.71 48.45 1.04
C ASN A 318 71.37 48.05 -0.41
N VAL A 319 70.87 46.82 -0.64
CA VAL A 319 70.01 46.42 -1.79
C VAL A 319 69.74 44.89 -1.74
N TYR A 320 68.52 44.56 -1.30
CA TYR A 320 67.66 43.40 -1.64
C TYR A 320 68.07 41.95 -1.30
N LYS A 321 67.46 41.41 -0.24
CA LYS A 321 66.48 40.31 -0.35
C LYS A 321 65.52 40.30 0.84
#